data_AF-A0AAD9RE98-F1
#
_entry.id   AF-A0AAD9RE98-F1
#
_cell.length_a   1.000
_cell.length_b   1.000
_cell.length_c   1.000
_cell.angle_alpha   90.00
_cell.angle_beta   90.00
_cell.angle_gamma   90.00
#
_symmetry.space_group_name_H-M   'P 1'
#
loop_
_entity.id
_entity.type
_entity.pdbx_description
1 polymer ?
#
loop_
_entity_poly.entity_id
_entity_poly.type
_entity_poly.pdbx_seq_one_letter_code
_entity_poly.pdbx_strand_id
1 'polypeptide(L)'
;MDTWARKQLHGKHYYITRNENIGKTDTYRWLQKGSIFPETEGFLMAIQDQDDRCRKCKQTPETIDHITGGCKLLASTEYMERHNMTATIIRKEIANRYNLEQSKTPYYKYTPTTIIENETHKLYWDVTIHTDKTMKYNRPGITLIDKKEKITYLIEISIPNDANLASKYNNKIEKYHPLAQEIQRIWNQKKVFIIPHIVSATEITPHSFKKHLQQLKLEPHIYEQIQKAVILKTCKITWKFLNLT
;
A
#
# COMPACT_ATOMS: atom_id res chain seq x y z
N MET A 1 -24.52 2.06 -33.23
CA MET A 1 -23.78 1.77 -31.98
C MET A 1 -23.37 0.31 -32.03
N ASP A 2 -22.08 0.05 -32.05
CA ASP A 2 -21.58 -1.31 -32.24
C ASP A 2 -22.00 -2.22 -31.08
N THR A 3 -22.43 -3.43 -31.44
CA THR A 3 -22.94 -4.47 -30.52
C THR A 3 -21.93 -4.88 -29.45
N TRP A 4 -20.62 -4.73 -29.70
CA TRP A 4 -19.57 -5.03 -28.74
C TRP A 4 -19.53 -4.03 -27.57
N ALA A 5 -19.86 -2.76 -27.80
CA ALA A 5 -19.81 -1.71 -26.77
C ALA A 5 -20.92 -1.84 -25.71
N ARG A 6 -21.94 -2.65 -25.97
CA ARG A 6 -23.02 -2.95 -25.01
C ARG A 6 -22.73 -4.18 -24.15
N LYS A 7 -21.66 -4.93 -24.43
CA LYS A 7 -21.24 -6.07 -23.61
C LYS A 7 -20.70 -5.55 -22.28
N GLN A 8 -21.11 -6.19 -21.18
CA GLN A 8 -20.78 -5.75 -19.82
C GLN A 8 -19.26 -5.68 -19.55
N LEU A 9 -18.47 -6.49 -20.24
CA LEU A 9 -17.00 -6.54 -20.14
C LEU A 9 -16.32 -5.63 -21.16
N HIS A 10 -16.54 -5.85 -22.47
CA HIS A 10 -15.87 -5.09 -23.53
C HIS A 10 -16.28 -3.61 -23.57
N GLY A 11 -17.50 -3.28 -23.12
CA GLY A 11 -17.98 -1.92 -23.01
C GLY A 11 -17.40 -1.17 -21.80
N LYS A 12 -16.92 -1.86 -20.75
CA LYS A 12 -16.55 -1.23 -19.48
C LYS A 12 -15.39 -0.26 -19.63
N HIS A 13 -14.30 -0.69 -20.25
CA HIS A 13 -13.16 0.20 -20.53
C HIS A 13 -13.58 1.34 -21.46
N TYR A 14 -14.39 1.04 -22.48
CA TYR A 14 -14.95 2.03 -23.42
C TYR A 14 -15.84 3.10 -22.75
N TYR A 15 -16.64 2.74 -21.75
CA TYR A 15 -17.46 3.69 -20.99
C TYR A 15 -16.64 4.48 -19.97
N ILE A 16 -15.69 3.83 -19.28
CA ILE A 16 -14.79 4.49 -18.31
C ILE A 16 -13.98 5.58 -19.00
N THR A 17 -13.33 5.28 -20.13
CA THR A 17 -12.48 6.27 -20.83
C THR A 17 -13.27 7.35 -21.56
N ARG A 18 -14.61 7.24 -21.62
CA ARG A 18 -15.51 8.29 -22.12
C ARG A 18 -16.06 9.20 -21.01
N ASN A 19 -15.77 8.93 -19.75
CA ASN A 19 -16.05 9.86 -18.67
C ASN A 19 -15.25 11.15 -18.89
N GLU A 20 -15.91 12.30 -18.78
CA GLU A 20 -15.32 13.62 -19.03
C GLU A 20 -14.13 13.93 -18.10
N ASN A 21 -14.06 13.23 -16.95
CA ASN A 21 -12.97 13.36 -15.98
C ASN A 21 -11.73 12.50 -16.28
N ILE A 22 -11.72 11.73 -17.38
CA ILE A 22 -10.60 10.85 -17.76
C ILE A 22 -9.92 11.36 -19.03
N GLY A 23 -8.65 11.78 -18.90
CA GLY A 23 -7.81 12.18 -20.02
C GLY A 23 -7.39 10.98 -20.86
N LYS A 24 -8.07 10.75 -22.00
CA LYS A 24 -7.77 9.64 -22.92
C LYS A 24 -6.32 9.62 -23.40
N THR A 25 -5.78 10.80 -23.69
CA THR A 25 -4.41 10.95 -24.23
C THR A 25 -3.35 10.48 -23.24
N ASP A 26 -3.56 10.73 -21.94
CA ASP A 26 -2.67 10.25 -20.88
C ASP A 26 -2.89 8.77 -20.57
N THR A 27 -4.14 8.31 -20.63
CA THR A 27 -4.54 6.91 -20.36
C THR A 27 -3.87 5.92 -21.31
N TYR A 28 -3.70 6.26 -22.60
CA TYR A 28 -3.10 5.38 -23.61
C TYR A 28 -1.65 5.72 -23.94
N ARG A 29 -1.03 6.70 -23.26
CA ARG A 29 0.32 7.17 -23.58
C ARG A 29 1.38 6.06 -23.50
N TRP A 30 1.16 5.06 -22.65
CA TRP A 30 2.08 3.92 -22.49
C TRP A 30 2.14 3.04 -23.75
N LEU A 31 0.99 2.79 -24.41
CA LEU A 31 0.90 2.08 -25.70
C LEU A 31 1.60 2.82 -26.86
N GLN A 32 1.78 4.13 -26.72
CA GLN A 32 2.37 4.97 -27.77
C GLN A 32 3.87 5.20 -27.59
N LYS A 33 4.37 5.10 -26.35
CA LYS A 33 5.78 5.37 -26.04
C LYS A 33 6.69 4.15 -26.17
N GLY A 34 6.13 2.93 -26.27
CA GLY A 34 6.92 1.69 -26.42
C GLY A 34 7.86 1.43 -25.25
N SER A 35 7.56 2.00 -24.07
CA SER A 35 8.36 1.83 -22.84
C SER A 35 8.13 0.46 -22.17
N ILE A 36 7.17 -0.31 -22.68
CA ILE A 36 6.81 -1.65 -22.23
C ILE A 36 6.91 -2.56 -23.46
N PHE A 37 7.39 -3.79 -23.27
CA PHE A 37 7.47 -4.75 -24.36
C PHE A 37 6.08 -5.03 -24.95
N PRO A 38 5.90 -5.05 -26.28
CA PRO A 38 4.60 -5.25 -26.94
C PRO A 38 3.83 -6.48 -26.44
N GLU A 39 4.54 -7.55 -26.07
CA GLU A 39 3.97 -8.76 -25.48
C GLU A 39 3.33 -8.50 -24.11
N THR A 40 3.93 -7.61 -23.31
CA THR A 40 3.40 -7.20 -22.00
C THR A 40 2.20 -6.26 -22.17
N GLU A 41 2.22 -5.39 -23.18
CA GLU A 41 1.08 -4.53 -23.50
C GLU A 41 -0.13 -5.34 -23.99
N GLY A 42 0.11 -6.28 -24.92
CA GLY A 42 -0.90 -7.22 -25.41
C GLY A 42 -1.47 -8.09 -24.28
N PHE A 43 -0.61 -8.54 -23.36
CA PHE A 43 -1.04 -9.31 -22.19
C PHE A 43 -1.95 -8.49 -21.27
N LEU A 44 -1.57 -7.25 -20.92
CA LEU A 44 -2.39 -6.36 -20.09
C LEU A 44 -3.76 -6.08 -20.70
N MET A 45 -3.83 -5.97 -22.03
CA MET A 45 -5.10 -5.79 -22.75
C MET A 45 -5.95 -7.06 -22.76
N ALA A 46 -5.35 -8.24 -22.97
CA ALA A 46 -6.06 -9.51 -23.02
C ALA A 46 -6.65 -9.94 -21.66
N ILE A 47 -5.99 -9.60 -20.55
CA ILE A 47 -6.49 -9.93 -19.19
C ILE A 47 -7.76 -9.12 -18.84
N GLN A 48 -8.05 -8.02 -19.54
CA GLN A 48 -9.28 -7.26 -19.31
C GLN A 48 -10.55 -8.03 -19.74
N ASP A 49 -10.42 -9.18 -20.41
CA ASP A 49 -11.50 -9.87 -21.13
C ASP A 49 -11.90 -11.26 -20.59
N GLN A 50 -11.53 -11.63 -19.35
CA GLN A 50 -11.85 -12.96 -18.80
C GLN A 50 -13.09 -13.02 -17.89
N ASP A 51 -13.94 -14.02 -18.15
CA ASP A 51 -15.27 -14.28 -17.54
C ASP A 51 -15.29 -15.54 -16.64
N ASP A 52 -14.15 -16.17 -16.35
CA ASP A 52 -14.11 -17.36 -15.50
C ASP A 52 -14.05 -17.03 -14.01
N ARG A 53 -14.60 -17.92 -13.18
CA ARG A 53 -14.38 -17.86 -11.72
C ARG A 53 -12.88 -17.98 -11.44
N CYS A 54 -12.37 -17.17 -10.53
CA CYS A 54 -10.97 -17.14 -10.09
C CYS A 54 -10.38 -18.54 -9.96
N ARG A 55 -9.33 -18.84 -10.73
CA ARG A 55 -8.64 -20.13 -10.78
C ARG A 55 -8.10 -20.58 -9.43
N LYS A 56 -7.87 -19.66 -8.50
CA LYS A 56 -7.49 -19.95 -7.11
C LYS A 56 -8.68 -20.18 -6.20
N CYS A 57 -9.51 -19.17 -5.98
CA CYS A 57 -10.54 -19.25 -4.93
C CYS A 57 -11.88 -19.84 -5.41
N LYS A 58 -12.12 -19.89 -6.72
CA LYS A 58 -13.34 -20.38 -7.38
C LYS A 58 -14.66 -19.73 -6.90
N GLN A 59 -14.58 -18.62 -6.17
CA GLN A 59 -15.72 -17.95 -5.52
C GLN A 59 -16.19 -16.69 -6.25
N THR A 60 -15.28 -15.93 -6.85
CA THR A 60 -15.59 -14.65 -7.50
C THR A 60 -15.02 -14.62 -8.92
N PRO A 61 -15.53 -13.74 -9.80
CA PRO A 61 -14.97 -13.54 -11.13
C PRO A 61 -13.47 -13.23 -11.09
N GLU A 62 -12.73 -13.79 -12.04
CA GLU A 62 -11.30 -13.58 -12.21
C GLU A 62 -11.03 -12.23 -12.88
N THR A 63 -10.86 -11.19 -12.07
CA THR A 63 -10.47 -9.86 -12.53
C THR A 63 -9.09 -9.48 -12.01
N ILE A 64 -8.42 -8.50 -12.64
CA ILE A 64 -7.17 -7.92 -12.09
C ILE A 64 -7.39 -7.42 -10.66
N ASP A 65 -8.48 -6.72 -10.38
CA ASP A 65 -8.82 -6.27 -9.04
C ASP A 65 -8.93 -7.45 -8.05
N HIS A 66 -9.54 -8.55 -8.50
CA HIS A 66 -9.65 -9.74 -7.67
C HIS A 66 -8.27 -10.40 -7.44
N ILE A 67 -7.47 -10.60 -8.49
CA ILE A 67 -6.14 -11.22 -8.39
C ILE A 67 -5.20 -10.36 -7.55
N THR A 68 -5.26 -9.04 -7.67
CA THR A 68 -4.28 -8.13 -7.06
C THR A 68 -4.65 -7.68 -5.66
N GLY A 69 -5.93 -7.74 -5.25
CA GLY A 69 -6.34 -7.33 -3.89
C GLY A 69 -7.64 -7.90 -3.37
N GLY A 70 -8.32 -8.79 -4.10
CA GLY A 70 -9.63 -9.35 -3.72
C GLY A 70 -9.62 -10.84 -3.37
N CYS A 71 -8.58 -11.60 -3.73
CA CYS A 71 -8.54 -13.04 -3.56
C CYS A 71 -8.08 -13.42 -2.15
N LYS A 72 -8.99 -14.02 -1.37
CA LYS A 72 -8.71 -14.46 0.01
C LYS A 72 -7.54 -15.44 0.11
N LEU A 73 -7.35 -16.30 -0.90
CA LEU A 73 -6.26 -17.28 -0.92
C LEU A 73 -4.88 -16.65 -1.18
N LEU A 74 -4.84 -15.44 -1.75
CA LEU A 74 -3.60 -14.69 -1.97
C LEU A 74 -3.29 -13.74 -0.82
N ALA A 75 -4.23 -13.55 0.12
CA ALA A 75 -4.12 -12.56 1.18
C ALA A 75 -3.04 -12.86 2.22
N SER A 76 -2.93 -14.11 2.67
CA SER A 76 -1.97 -14.53 3.70
C SER A 76 -0.53 -14.68 3.18
N THR A 77 -0.32 -14.68 1.86
CA THR A 77 0.98 -14.92 1.23
C THR A 77 1.42 -13.72 0.42
N GLU A 78 0.91 -13.61 -0.80
CA GLU A 78 1.32 -12.63 -1.80
C GLU A 78 1.00 -11.19 -1.36
N TYR A 79 -0.20 -10.94 -0.83
CA TYR A 79 -0.58 -9.60 -0.37
C TYR A 79 0.20 -9.20 0.91
N MET A 80 0.46 -10.17 1.79
CA MET A 80 1.28 -9.96 2.98
C MET A 80 2.74 -9.65 2.60
N GLU A 81 3.31 -10.36 1.62
CA GLU A 81 4.68 -10.09 1.11
C GLU A 81 4.76 -8.66 0.55
N ARG A 82 3.77 -8.24 -0.24
CA ARG A 82 3.70 -6.89 -0.80
C ARG A 82 3.56 -5.83 0.29
N HIS A 83 2.67 -6.05 1.26
CA HIS A 83 2.50 -5.17 2.42
C HIS A 83 3.81 -5.01 3.21
N ASN A 84 4.44 -6.13 3.57
CA ASN A 84 5.64 -6.14 4.39
C ASN A 84 6.79 -5.46 3.67
N MET A 85 6.94 -5.65 2.36
CA MET A 85 7.96 -4.94 1.58
C MET A 85 7.80 -3.41 1.66
N THR A 86 6.58 -2.88 1.50
CA THR A 86 6.33 -1.44 1.64
C THR A 86 6.63 -0.94 3.05
N ALA A 87 6.24 -1.72 4.06
CA ALA A 87 6.53 -1.40 5.46
C ALA A 87 8.02 -1.38 5.77
N THR A 88 8.77 -2.35 5.24
CA THR A 88 10.21 -2.44 5.39
C THR A 88 10.92 -1.21 4.81
N ILE A 89 10.48 -0.72 3.64
CA ILE A 89 11.02 0.51 3.05
C ILE A 89 10.83 1.69 3.99
N ILE A 90 9.59 1.95 4.43
CA ILE A 90 9.28 3.10 5.30
C ILE A 90 10.06 3.02 6.61
N ARG A 91 10.08 1.85 7.26
CA ARG A 91 10.82 1.63 8.50
C ARG A 91 12.32 1.86 8.31
N LYS A 92 12.92 1.35 7.25
CA LYS A 92 14.34 1.56 6.96
C LYS A 92 14.65 3.05 6.82
N GLU A 93 13.86 3.77 6.05
CA GLU A 93 14.09 5.20 5.80
C GLU A 93 13.88 6.05 7.06
N ILE A 94 12.91 5.71 7.93
CA ILE A 94 12.77 6.34 9.26
C ILE A 94 14.02 6.10 10.09
N ALA A 95 14.53 4.86 10.16
CA ALA A 95 15.69 4.56 10.99
C ALA A 95 16.96 5.28 10.53
N ASN A 96 17.18 5.36 9.22
CA ASN A 96 18.26 6.14 8.63
C ASN A 96 18.08 7.64 8.95
N ARG A 97 16.86 8.18 8.78
CA ARG A 97 16.57 9.61 8.99
C ARG A 97 16.86 10.09 10.41
N TYR A 98 16.56 9.24 11.39
CA TYR A 98 16.70 9.56 12.81
C TYR A 98 17.95 8.96 13.47
N ASN A 99 18.92 8.48 12.67
CA ASN A 99 20.17 7.87 13.14
C ASN A 99 19.93 6.76 14.18
N LEU A 100 18.89 5.94 13.97
CA LEU A 100 18.61 4.76 14.79
C LEU A 100 19.35 3.53 14.24
N GLU A 101 19.55 3.51 12.93
CA GLU A 101 20.31 2.49 12.20
C GLU A 101 20.90 3.15 10.95
N GLN A 102 22.12 2.78 10.56
CA GLN A 102 22.77 3.31 9.35
C GLN A 102 23.04 2.17 8.37
N SER A 103 21.95 1.65 7.80
CA SER A 103 22.03 0.51 6.88
C SER A 103 22.07 0.97 5.43
N LYS A 104 23.17 0.65 4.73
CA LYS A 104 23.29 0.74 3.27
C LYS A 104 22.65 -0.45 2.55
N THR A 105 22.15 -1.44 3.28
CA THR A 105 21.56 -2.66 2.71
C THR A 105 20.31 -2.30 1.90
N PRO A 106 20.17 -2.80 0.65
CA PRO A 106 18.95 -2.60 -0.12
C PRO A 106 17.71 -3.15 0.60
N TYR A 107 16.56 -2.49 0.44
CA TYR A 107 15.33 -2.83 1.19
C TYR A 107 14.87 -4.29 1.03
N TYR A 108 15.18 -4.92 -0.12
CA TYR A 108 14.81 -6.32 -0.40
C TYR A 108 15.72 -7.36 0.27
N LYS A 109 16.82 -6.93 0.91
CA LYS A 109 17.71 -7.76 1.75
C LYS A 109 17.68 -7.35 3.22
N TYR A 110 16.88 -6.34 3.56
CA TYR A 110 16.86 -5.74 4.88
C TYR A 110 15.78 -6.39 5.74
N THR A 111 16.17 -6.79 6.95
CA THR A 111 15.26 -7.37 7.96
C THR A 111 15.13 -6.39 9.11
N PRO A 112 13.95 -5.79 9.33
CA PRO A 112 13.74 -4.85 10.42
C PRO A 112 13.92 -5.50 11.79
N THR A 113 14.65 -4.84 12.67
CA THR A 113 14.68 -5.14 14.10
C THR A 113 13.40 -4.65 14.78
N THR A 114 12.88 -5.46 15.70
CA THR A 114 11.60 -5.25 16.39
C THR A 114 11.56 -3.92 17.15
N ILE A 115 12.64 -3.56 17.83
CA ILE A 115 12.75 -2.33 18.61
C ILE A 115 14.16 -1.76 18.41
N ILE A 116 14.25 -0.49 18.03
CA ILE A 116 15.51 0.27 18.06
C ILE A 116 15.28 1.63 18.71
N GLU A 117 16.29 2.12 19.41
CA GLU A 117 16.18 3.30 20.26
C GLU A 117 17.52 4.00 20.36
N ASN A 118 17.49 5.33 20.35
CA ASN A 118 18.61 6.19 20.73
C ASN A 118 18.12 7.24 21.76
N GLU A 119 18.95 8.21 22.11
CA GLU A 119 18.58 9.25 23.10
C GLU A 119 17.34 10.07 22.70
N THR A 120 17.06 10.19 21.41
CA THR A 120 16.06 11.11 20.87
C THR A 120 14.81 10.42 20.34
N HIS A 121 14.94 9.21 19.82
CA HIS A 121 13.86 8.50 19.15
C HIS A 121 13.80 7.04 19.57
N LYS A 122 12.60 6.47 19.51
CA LYS A 122 12.34 5.04 19.66
C LYS A 122 11.43 4.57 18.54
N LEU A 123 11.73 3.41 17.96
CA LEU A 123 11.05 2.88 16.80
C LEU A 123 10.68 1.43 17.02
N TYR A 124 9.37 1.17 17.06
CA TYR A 124 8.79 -0.16 17.13
C TYR A 124 8.38 -0.65 15.75
N TRP A 125 8.63 -1.94 15.51
CA TRP A 125 8.19 -2.69 14.34
C TRP A 125 7.27 -3.83 14.78
N ASP A 126 6.00 -3.75 14.40
CA ASP A 126 4.98 -4.77 14.66
C ASP A 126 4.91 -5.21 16.15
N VAL A 127 4.95 -4.23 17.06
CA VAL A 127 4.91 -4.46 18.51
C VAL A 127 3.53 -4.18 19.07
N THR A 128 3.02 -5.09 19.89
CA THR A 128 1.80 -4.88 20.68
C THR A 128 2.06 -3.84 21.77
N ILE A 129 1.26 -2.78 21.77
CA ILE A 129 1.26 -1.73 22.78
C ILE A 129 0.26 -2.13 23.87
N HIS A 130 0.77 -2.34 25.08
CA HIS A 130 -0.05 -2.64 26.24
C HIS A 130 -0.51 -1.34 26.91
N THR A 131 -1.80 -1.27 27.22
CA THR A 131 -2.48 -0.13 27.84
C THR A 131 -3.38 -0.62 28.97
N ASP A 132 -3.72 0.26 29.92
CA ASP A 132 -4.59 -0.11 31.07
C ASP A 132 -6.00 -0.53 30.63
N LYS A 133 -6.46 -0.01 29.50
CA LYS A 133 -7.74 -0.39 28.88
C LYS A 133 -7.52 -1.47 27.84
N THR A 134 -8.46 -2.40 27.73
CA THR A 134 -8.46 -3.39 26.65
C THR A 134 -8.74 -2.69 25.32
N MET A 135 -7.73 -2.65 24.47
CA MET A 135 -7.82 -2.08 23.12
C MET A 135 -7.98 -3.20 22.09
N LYS A 136 -9.04 -3.13 21.27
CA LYS A 136 -9.27 -4.09 20.17
C LYS A 136 -8.14 -4.08 19.13
N TYR A 137 -7.53 -2.92 18.94
CA TYR A 137 -6.46 -2.70 17.97
C TYR A 137 -5.31 -1.95 18.63
N ASN A 138 -4.28 -2.69 19.03
CA ASN A 138 -3.17 -2.17 19.82
C ASN A 138 -1.79 -2.55 19.27
N ARG A 139 -1.72 -3.09 18.05
CA ARG A 139 -0.49 -3.46 17.37
C ARG A 139 -0.39 -2.69 16.05
N PRO A 140 0.18 -1.46 16.08
CA PRO A 140 0.48 -0.73 14.87
C PRO A 140 1.65 -1.37 14.10
N GLY A 141 1.66 -1.27 12.78
CA GLY A 141 2.74 -1.79 11.94
C GLY A 141 4.09 -1.15 12.27
N ILE A 142 4.12 0.18 12.40
CA ILE A 142 5.30 0.92 12.83
C ILE A 142 4.86 1.98 13.85
N THR A 143 5.62 2.13 14.94
CA THR A 143 5.43 3.23 15.90
C THR A 143 6.72 3.99 16.11
N LEU A 144 6.76 5.26 15.74
CA LEU A 144 7.89 6.16 15.96
C LEU A 144 7.57 7.11 17.13
N ILE A 145 8.46 7.18 18.10
CA ILE A 145 8.37 8.10 19.24
C ILE A 145 9.52 9.09 19.14
N ASP A 146 9.19 10.38 19.10
CA ASP A 146 10.11 11.49 19.33
C ASP A 146 10.05 11.86 20.83
N LYS A 147 11.12 11.54 21.55
CA LYS A 147 11.22 11.73 23.00
C LYS A 147 11.36 13.20 23.39
N LYS A 148 11.99 14.00 22.52
CA LYS A 148 12.26 15.42 22.78
C LYS A 148 10.99 16.24 22.60
N GLU A 149 10.32 16.04 21.47
CA GLU A 149 9.07 16.75 21.19
C GLU A 149 7.86 16.14 21.89
N LYS A 150 8.00 14.93 22.45
CA LYS A 150 6.91 14.12 23.01
C LYS A 150 5.80 13.93 21.99
N ILE A 151 6.19 13.51 20.78
CA ILE A 151 5.27 13.21 19.68
C ILE A 151 5.42 11.75 19.32
N THR A 152 4.29 11.06 19.13
CA THR A 152 4.27 9.68 18.64
C THR A 152 3.54 9.60 17.30
N TYR A 153 4.03 8.75 16.40
CA TYR A 153 3.43 8.47 15.10
C TYR A 153 3.11 6.98 15.02
N LEU A 154 1.82 6.66 14.87
CA LEU A 154 1.31 5.32 14.60
C LEU A 154 1.14 5.20 13.08
N ILE A 155 2.02 4.43 12.43
CA ILE A 155 2.09 4.37 10.98
C ILE A 155 1.55 3.01 10.53
N GLU A 156 0.54 3.07 9.67
CA GLU A 156 -0.21 1.92 9.20
C GLU A 156 -0.19 1.85 7.69
N ILE A 157 0.15 0.68 7.15
CA ILE A 157 0.26 0.54 5.70
C ILE A 157 -0.93 -0.24 5.16
N SER A 158 -1.38 0.14 3.97
CA SER A 158 -2.38 -0.63 3.26
C SER A 158 -2.19 -0.50 1.76
N ILE A 159 -2.41 -1.60 1.06
CA ILE A 159 -2.27 -1.68 -0.39
C ILE A 159 -3.58 -2.18 -1.01
N PRO A 160 -4.65 -1.37 -0.99
CA PRO A 160 -5.95 -1.79 -1.50
C PRO A 160 -6.06 -1.59 -3.01
N ASN A 161 -7.16 -2.08 -3.59
CA ASN A 161 -7.56 -1.68 -4.93
C ASN A 161 -8.02 -0.22 -4.95
N ASP A 162 -7.95 0.42 -6.11
CA ASP A 162 -8.21 1.85 -6.32
C ASP A 162 -9.53 2.34 -5.71
N ALA A 163 -10.61 1.60 -5.96
CA ALA A 163 -11.96 1.94 -5.47
C ALA A 163 -12.05 2.03 -3.94
N ASN A 164 -11.11 1.42 -3.22
CA ASN A 164 -11.13 1.30 -1.76
C ASN A 164 -10.18 2.26 -1.04
N LEU A 165 -9.43 3.11 -1.75
CA LEU A 165 -8.41 3.98 -1.17
C LEU A 165 -8.94 4.86 -0.03
N ALA A 166 -9.98 5.64 -0.29
CA ALA A 166 -10.56 6.59 0.68
C ALA A 166 -11.17 5.86 1.89
N SER A 167 -11.93 4.79 1.65
CA SER A 167 -12.51 3.97 2.71
C SER A 167 -11.43 3.37 3.61
N LYS A 168 -10.35 2.83 3.04
CA LYS A 168 -9.25 2.22 3.82
C LYS A 168 -8.47 3.25 4.63
N TYR A 169 -8.28 4.46 4.09
CA TYR A 169 -7.70 5.57 4.83
C TYR A 169 -8.51 5.88 6.09
N ASN A 170 -9.81 6.17 5.95
CA ASN A 170 -10.69 6.55 7.07
C ASN A 170 -10.80 5.42 8.10
N ASN A 171 -10.99 4.18 7.63
CA ASN A 171 -11.06 3.01 8.49
C ASN A 171 -9.80 2.86 9.37
N LYS A 172 -8.61 3.17 8.86
CA LYS A 172 -7.36 3.08 9.63
C LYS A 172 -7.27 4.20 10.67
N ILE A 173 -7.67 5.41 10.33
CA ILE A 173 -7.74 6.52 11.29
C ILE A 173 -8.68 6.16 12.46
N GLU A 174 -9.90 5.76 12.15
CA GLU A 174 -10.91 5.39 13.16
C GLU A 174 -10.44 4.20 14.01
N LYS A 175 -9.89 3.17 13.37
CA LYS A 175 -9.39 1.95 14.02
C LYS A 175 -8.35 2.24 15.11
N TYR A 176 -7.42 3.15 14.86
CA TYR A 176 -6.31 3.44 15.79
C TYR A 176 -6.55 4.68 16.65
N HIS A 177 -7.65 5.41 16.46
CA HIS A 177 -7.97 6.60 17.24
C HIS A 177 -8.02 6.35 18.75
N PRO A 178 -8.68 5.28 19.26
CA PRO A 178 -8.69 5.00 20.70
C PRO A 178 -7.29 4.71 21.25
N LEU A 179 -6.46 3.98 20.50
CA LEU A 179 -5.09 3.69 20.89
C LEU A 179 -4.25 4.97 20.95
N ALA A 180 -4.42 5.87 19.98
CA ALA A 180 -3.71 7.14 19.97
C ALA A 180 -4.03 8.01 21.20
N GLN A 181 -5.30 8.06 21.61
CA GLN A 181 -5.73 8.77 22.82
C GLN A 181 -5.14 8.14 24.09
N GLU A 182 -5.17 6.80 24.20
CA GLU A 182 -4.58 6.12 25.35
C GLU A 182 -3.07 6.32 25.42
N ILE A 183 -2.35 6.16 24.31
CA ILE A 183 -0.91 6.43 24.23
C ILE A 183 -0.60 7.86 24.65
N GLN A 184 -1.39 8.83 24.19
CA GLN A 184 -1.20 10.23 24.56
C GLN A 184 -1.24 10.42 26.08
N ARG A 185 -2.20 9.76 26.74
CA ARG A 185 -2.35 9.76 28.19
C ARG A 185 -1.22 9.01 28.90
N ILE A 186 -0.99 7.73 28.58
CA ILE A 186 -0.08 6.86 29.35
C ILE A 186 1.40 7.18 29.12
N TRP A 187 1.77 7.65 27.93
CA TRP A 187 3.15 8.04 27.62
C TRP A 187 3.38 9.54 27.76
N ASN A 188 2.39 10.27 28.29
CA ASN A 188 2.42 11.72 28.47
C ASN A 188 2.92 12.47 27.21
N GLN A 189 2.39 12.09 26.04
CA GLN A 189 2.76 12.68 24.76
C GLN A 189 1.99 13.98 24.57
N LYS A 190 2.64 14.99 23.98
CA LYS A 190 1.95 16.21 23.54
C LYS A 190 0.95 15.89 22.43
N LYS A 191 1.31 14.98 21.52
CA LYS A 191 0.46 14.57 20.40
C LYS A 191 0.77 13.17 19.91
N VAL A 192 -0.27 12.47 19.49
CA VAL A 192 -0.15 11.18 18.80
C VAL A 192 -0.83 11.29 17.44
N PHE A 193 -0.08 11.04 16.37
CA PHE A 193 -0.57 11.08 15.01
C PHE A 193 -0.80 9.67 14.49
N ILE A 194 -1.86 9.50 13.71
CA ILE A 194 -2.12 8.26 12.96
C ILE A 194 -1.83 8.57 11.49
N ILE A 195 -0.90 7.82 10.91
CA ILE A 195 -0.44 8.00 9.52
C ILE A 195 -0.82 6.74 8.74
N PRO A 196 -1.99 6.72 8.07
CA PRO A 196 -2.37 5.66 7.15
C PRO A 196 -1.66 5.87 5.82
N HIS A 197 -0.61 5.11 5.61
CA HIS A 197 0.21 5.11 4.41
C HIS A 197 -0.40 4.17 3.36
N ILE A 198 -1.28 4.73 2.53
CA ILE A 198 -2.06 3.98 1.53
C ILE A 198 -1.46 4.15 0.14
N VAL A 199 -1.21 3.04 -0.55
CA VAL A 199 -0.77 2.98 -1.97
C VAL A 199 -1.70 2.03 -2.69
N SER A 200 -2.25 2.35 -3.86
CA SER A 200 -3.05 1.34 -4.54
C SER A 200 -2.20 0.22 -5.15
N ALA A 201 -2.82 -0.94 -5.37
CA ALA A 201 -2.17 -2.06 -6.04
C ALA A 201 -1.77 -1.76 -7.50
N THR A 202 -2.39 -0.74 -8.11
CA THR A 202 -2.34 -0.31 -9.52
C THR A 202 -1.79 1.11 -9.68
N GLU A 203 -0.95 1.57 -8.74
CA GLU A 203 -0.16 2.82 -8.81
C GLU A 203 -0.87 4.13 -8.45
N ILE A 204 -2.18 4.13 -8.25
CA ILE A 204 -2.90 5.32 -7.79
C ILE A 204 -2.52 5.63 -6.34
N THR A 205 -1.95 6.81 -6.14
CA THR A 205 -1.59 7.28 -4.80
C THR A 205 -2.38 8.52 -4.42
N PRO A 206 -3.02 8.54 -3.24
CA PRO A 206 -3.69 9.74 -2.75
C PRO A 206 -2.73 10.92 -2.56
N HIS A 207 -3.23 12.15 -2.77
CA HIS A 207 -2.47 13.38 -2.50
C HIS A 207 -1.94 13.50 -1.05
N SER A 208 -2.53 12.78 -0.09
CA SER A 208 -2.11 12.75 1.31
C SER A 208 -0.74 12.08 1.52
N PHE A 209 -0.29 11.24 0.60
CA PHE A 209 0.93 10.47 0.77
C PHE A 209 2.18 11.34 0.92
N LYS A 210 2.34 12.35 0.04
CA LYS A 210 3.48 13.28 0.13
C LYS A 210 3.46 14.05 1.45
N LYS A 211 2.28 14.42 1.94
CA LYS A 211 2.11 15.08 3.24
C LYS A 211 2.57 14.18 4.40
N HIS A 212 2.28 12.88 4.33
CA HIS A 212 2.74 11.91 5.33
C HIS A 212 4.26 11.76 5.36
N LEU A 213 4.92 11.68 4.20
CA LEU A 213 6.39 11.67 4.14
C LEU A 213 6.98 12.95 4.75
N GLN A 214 6.43 14.12 4.40
CA GLN A 214 6.84 15.40 4.96
C GLN A 214 6.66 15.45 6.48
N GLN A 215 5.53 14.94 7.00
CA GLN A 215 5.26 14.87 8.43
C GLN A 215 6.28 13.99 9.18
N LEU A 216 6.77 12.92 8.54
CA LEU A 216 7.84 12.06 9.04
C LEU A 216 9.25 12.60 8.71
N LYS A 217 9.35 13.80 8.13
CA LYS A 217 10.61 14.41 7.67
C LYS A 217 11.40 13.51 6.72
N LEU A 218 10.70 12.69 5.94
CA LEU A 218 11.27 11.78 4.94
C LEU A 218 11.33 12.44 3.58
N GLU A 219 12.31 12.03 2.77
CA GLU A 219 12.52 12.57 1.44
C GLU A 219 11.41 12.17 0.46
N PRO A 220 10.95 13.09 -0.43
CA PRO A 220 9.86 12.80 -1.36
C PRO A 220 10.11 11.64 -2.32
N HIS A 221 11.37 11.38 -2.71
CA HIS A 221 11.73 10.31 -3.65
C HIS A 221 11.46 8.88 -3.10
N ILE A 222 11.30 8.74 -1.78
CA ILE A 222 10.94 7.44 -1.15
C ILE A 222 9.60 6.95 -1.69
N TYR A 223 8.71 7.87 -2.08
CA TYR A 223 7.47 7.55 -2.77
C TYR A 223 7.68 6.70 -4.03
N GLU A 224 8.61 7.10 -4.90
CA GLU A 224 8.87 6.41 -6.16
C GLU A 224 9.42 5.01 -5.90
N GLN A 225 10.26 4.86 -4.87
CA GLN A 225 10.77 3.56 -4.44
C GLN A 225 9.64 2.65 -3.93
N ILE A 226 8.71 3.18 -3.14
CA ILE A 226 7.55 2.43 -2.64
C ILE A 226 6.64 2.03 -3.80
N GLN A 227 6.30 2.96 -4.69
CA GLN A 227 5.48 2.65 -5.87
C GLN A 227 6.10 1.54 -6.70
N LYS A 228 7.38 1.69 -7.05
CA LYS A 228 8.14 0.68 -7.81
C LYS A 228 8.08 -0.69 -7.12
N ALA A 229 8.26 -0.74 -5.80
CA ALA A 229 8.19 -1.99 -5.05
C ALA A 229 6.78 -2.62 -5.08
N VAL A 230 5.72 -1.82 -4.94
CA VAL A 230 4.33 -2.27 -5.02
C VAL A 230 4.03 -2.84 -6.41
N ILE A 231 4.42 -2.12 -7.48
CA ILE A 231 4.22 -2.54 -8.87
C ILE A 231 4.90 -3.87 -9.15
N LEU A 232 6.20 -3.97 -8.84
CA LEU A 232 6.97 -5.19 -9.08
C LEU A 232 6.36 -6.39 -8.36
N LYS A 233 5.84 -6.19 -7.14
CA LYS A 233 5.12 -7.24 -6.42
C LYS A 233 3.78 -7.54 -7.05
N THR A 234 2.96 -6.54 -7.41
CA THR A 234 1.70 -6.77 -8.11
C THR A 234 1.93 -7.54 -9.42
N CYS A 235 2.93 -7.18 -10.22
CA CYS A 235 3.33 -7.92 -11.42
C CYS A 235 3.74 -9.36 -11.11
N LYS A 236 4.56 -9.58 -10.07
CA LYS A 236 4.94 -10.93 -9.61
C LYS A 236 3.72 -11.77 -9.24
N ILE A 237 2.73 -11.19 -8.56
CA ILE A 237 1.48 -11.86 -8.17
C ILE A 237 0.70 -12.26 -9.41
N THR A 238 0.48 -11.31 -10.32
CA THR A 238 -0.23 -11.51 -11.58
C THR A 238 0.47 -12.59 -12.43
N TRP A 239 1.79 -12.51 -12.59
CA TRP A 239 2.58 -13.48 -13.34
C TRP A 239 2.52 -14.88 -12.74
N LYS A 240 2.73 -15.02 -11.42
CA LYS A 240 2.55 -16.29 -10.72
C LYS A 240 1.15 -16.82 -10.94
N PHE A 241 0.13 -15.99 -10.73
CA PHE A 241 -1.27 -16.39 -10.85
C PHE A 241 -1.58 -16.94 -12.26
N LEU A 242 -1.06 -16.29 -13.29
CA LEU A 242 -1.31 -16.65 -14.69
C LEU A 242 -0.54 -17.90 -15.13
N ASN A 243 0.64 -18.13 -14.57
CA ASN A 243 1.48 -19.31 -14.85
C ASN A 243 1.26 -20.49 -13.90
N LEU A 244 0.26 -20.43 -13.03
CA LEU A 244 -0.21 -21.57 -12.25
C LEU A 244 -1.12 -22.42 -13.14
N THR A 245 -0.49 -23.06 -14.13
CA THR A 245 -0.99 -24.25 -14.86
C THR A 245 -0.45 -25.50 -14.20
#